data_AF-A0A914XIF0-F1
#
_entry.id   AF-A0A914XIF0-F1
#
_cell.length_a   1.000
_cell.length_b   1.000
_cell.length_c   1.000
_cell.angle_alpha   90.00
_cell.angle_beta   90.00
_cell.angle_gamma   90.00
#
_symmetry.space_group_name_H-M   'P 1'
#
loop_
_entity.id
_entity.type
_entity.pdbx_description
1 polymer ?
#
loop_
_entity_poly.entity_id
_entity_poly.type
_entity_poly.pdbx_seq_one_letter_code
_entity_poly.pdbx_strand_id
1 'polypeptide(L)'
;MDATCAGTEPMCDSDGETHENICGFEHKRCLAMKQQRRNITVAHEGECCAQQACKEEYKPVCDSLGVTHPSMCEFESRKCRYDKMHKNSTMQFAYKGECCDQTCETDWQPVCDQHGALYKNKCDFAVRSCEADRRNGAILLQAPCPARQARRSLRNYLNHL
;
A
#
# COMPACT_ATOMS: atom_id res chain seq x y z
N MET A 1 -7.57 45.35 -6.39
CA MET A 1 -6.70 45.10 -5.23
C MET A 1 -7.62 44.94 -4.03
N ASP A 2 -8.13 43.73 -3.81
CA ASP A 2 -8.40 43.24 -2.46
C ASP A 2 -8.55 41.73 -2.56
N ALA A 3 -7.60 41.01 -1.98
CA ALA A 3 -7.60 39.56 -1.85
C ALA A 3 -6.52 39.24 -0.83
N THR A 4 -6.80 39.54 0.43
CA THR A 4 -6.03 38.99 1.55
C THR A 4 -6.08 37.48 1.43
N CYS A 5 -4.98 36.89 0.95
CA CYS A 5 -4.83 35.46 0.93
C CYS A 5 -4.85 34.96 2.38
N ALA A 6 -5.90 34.23 2.76
CA ALA A 6 -6.05 33.73 4.13
C ALA A 6 -5.29 32.43 4.38
N GLY A 7 -4.75 31.79 3.34
CA GLY A 7 -3.99 30.55 3.49
C GLY A 7 -2.53 30.81 3.81
N THR A 8 -2.04 30.22 4.88
CA THR A 8 -0.61 30.23 5.28
C THR A 8 0.02 28.85 5.20
N GLU A 9 -0.78 27.80 5.01
CA GLU A 9 -0.33 26.41 5.02
C GLU A 9 0.15 25.97 3.63
N PRO A 10 1.33 25.33 3.52
CA PRO A 10 1.84 24.88 2.23
C PRO A 10 1.00 23.75 1.65
N MET A 11 1.11 23.56 0.34
CA MET A 11 0.43 22.45 -0.34
C MET A 11 1.21 21.90 -1.52
N CYS A 12 1.02 20.62 -1.80
CA CYS A 12 1.59 19.95 -2.96
C CYS A 12 0.55 19.85 -4.07
N ASP A 13 0.89 20.29 -5.28
CA ASP A 13 0.03 20.12 -6.45
C ASP A 13 0.26 18.79 -7.19
N SER A 14 -0.57 18.51 -8.20
CA SER A 14 -0.52 17.32 -9.03
C SER A 14 0.74 17.20 -9.90
N ASP A 15 1.53 18.27 -10.02
CA ASP A 15 2.81 18.26 -10.74
C ASP A 15 3.99 17.99 -9.79
N GLY A 16 3.73 17.88 -8.48
CA GLY A 16 4.79 17.73 -7.48
C GLY A 16 5.47 19.04 -7.11
N GLU A 17 4.81 20.19 -7.33
CA GLU A 17 5.32 21.48 -6.89
C GLU A 17 4.71 21.89 -5.54
N THR A 18 5.57 22.27 -4.60
CA THR A 18 5.17 22.85 -3.31
C THR A 18 4.82 24.32 -3.51
N HIS A 19 3.61 24.69 -3.13
CA HIS A 19 3.17 26.08 -3.02
C HIS A 19 3.25 26.53 -1.58
N GLU A 20 3.69 27.77 -1.37
CA GLU A 20 3.72 28.42 -0.05
C GLU A 20 2.35 28.38 0.63
N ASN A 21 1.28 28.55 -0.14
CA ASN A 21 -0.09 28.43 0.32
C ASN A 21 -1.09 28.22 -0.84
N ILE A 22 -2.38 28.10 -0.49
CA ILE A 22 -3.49 27.94 -1.44
C ILE A 22 -3.49 28.99 -2.56
N CYS A 23 -3.14 30.26 -2.28
CA CYS A 23 -3.20 31.31 -3.30
C CYS A 23 -2.07 31.17 -4.31
N GLY A 24 -0.88 30.75 -3.87
CA GLY A 24 0.21 30.37 -4.78
C GLY A 24 -0.23 29.30 -5.77
N PHE A 25 -0.90 28.26 -5.25
CA PHE A 25 -1.47 27.19 -6.07
C PHE A 25 -2.55 27.70 -7.05
N GLU A 26 -3.51 28.48 -6.57
CA GLU A 26 -4.60 28.97 -7.42
C GLU A 26 -4.11 29.87 -8.55
N HIS A 27 -3.09 30.69 -8.27
CA HIS A 27 -2.42 31.49 -9.28
C HIS A 27 -1.75 30.60 -10.33
N LYS A 28 -0.94 29.61 -9.92
CA LYS A 28 -0.32 28.65 -10.86
C LYS A 28 -1.37 27.91 -11.68
N ARG A 29 -2.48 27.46 -11.05
CA ARG A 29 -3.58 26.77 -11.73
C ARG A 29 -4.23 27.64 -12.81
N CYS A 30 -4.44 28.92 -12.54
CA CYS A 30 -4.97 29.88 -13.52
C CYS A 30 -4.02 30.02 -14.72
N LEU A 31 -2.71 30.14 -14.48
CA LEU A 31 -1.71 30.25 -15.54
C LEU A 31 -1.60 28.96 -16.37
N ALA A 32 -1.55 27.80 -15.72
CA ALA A 32 -1.51 26.49 -16.38
C ALA A 32 -2.74 26.27 -17.28
N MET A 33 -3.93 26.68 -16.81
CA MET A 33 -5.15 26.62 -17.62
C MET A 33 -5.12 27.58 -18.81
N LYS A 34 -4.75 28.84 -18.60
CA LYS A 34 -4.75 29.85 -19.66
C LYS A 34 -3.71 29.58 -20.75
N GLN A 35 -2.51 29.15 -20.36
CA GLN A 35 -1.37 29.04 -21.27
C GLN A 35 -1.23 27.63 -21.84
N GLN A 36 -1.49 26.60 -21.02
CA GLN A 36 -1.21 25.20 -21.36
C GLN A 36 -2.48 24.36 -21.47
N ARG A 37 -3.67 24.92 -21.18
CA ARG A 37 -4.95 24.19 -21.09
C ARG A 37 -4.87 22.98 -20.14
N ARG A 38 -4.07 23.08 -19.09
CA ARG A 38 -3.85 22.02 -18.10
C ARG A 38 -4.50 22.38 -16.77
N ASN A 39 -5.34 21.48 -16.28
CA ASN A 39 -5.96 21.61 -14.96
C ASN A 39 -5.10 20.92 -13.91
N ILE A 40 -4.34 21.68 -13.14
CA ILE A 40 -3.60 21.14 -11.99
C ILE A 40 -4.51 21.09 -10.76
N THR A 41 -4.37 20.03 -9.97
CA THR A 41 -5.16 19.82 -8.76
C THR A 41 -4.26 19.79 -7.53
N VAL A 42 -4.83 19.94 -6.34
CA VAL A 42 -4.09 19.68 -5.10
C VAL A 42 -3.87 18.17 -4.99
N ALA A 43 -2.63 17.75 -4.78
CA ALA A 43 -2.29 16.35 -4.54
C ALA A 43 -2.47 15.99 -3.06
N HIS A 44 -1.94 16.82 -2.16
CA HIS A 44 -2.16 16.72 -0.72
C HIS A 44 -1.81 18.04 -0.02
N GLU A 45 -2.28 18.20 1.21
CA GLU A 45 -1.88 19.31 2.09
C GLU A 45 -0.41 19.15 2.55
N GLY A 46 0.23 20.27 2.87
CA GLY A 46 1.65 20.34 3.22
C GLY A 46 2.59 20.27 2.01
N GLU A 47 3.88 20.49 2.26
CA GLU A 47 4.92 20.45 1.22
C GLU A 47 4.96 19.12 0.48
N CYS A 48 5.31 19.11 -0.81
CA CYS A 48 5.52 17.87 -1.54
C CYS A 48 6.58 16.99 -0.88
N CYS A 49 6.36 15.67 -0.95
CA CYS A 49 7.35 14.69 -0.55
C CYS A 49 8.62 14.85 -1.40
N ALA A 50 9.79 14.77 -0.77
CA ALA A 50 11.06 14.85 -1.47
C ALA A 50 11.10 13.83 -2.62
N GLN A 51 11.22 14.35 -3.85
CA GLN A 51 11.52 13.53 -5.02
C GLN A 51 13.02 13.21 -4.99
N GLN A 52 13.41 12.30 -4.09
CA GLN A 52 14.75 11.77 -4.09
C GLN A 52 14.90 10.92 -5.35
N ALA A 53 15.86 11.26 -6.21
CA ALA A 53 16.26 10.37 -7.29
C ALA A 53 16.91 9.13 -6.64
N CYS A 54 16.14 8.05 -6.51
CA CYS A 54 16.63 6.79 -5.98
C CYS A 54 17.66 6.22 -6.97
N LYS A 55 18.95 6.28 -6.62
CA LYS A 55 20.07 5.74 -7.42
C LYS A 55 20.43 4.31 -7.03
N GLU A 56 19.56 3.64 -6.28
CA GLU A 56 19.88 2.40 -5.61
C GLU A 56 19.79 1.17 -6.54
N GLU A 57 20.62 0.18 -6.24
CA GLU A 57 20.52 -1.17 -6.81
C GLU A 57 19.19 -1.82 -6.40
N TYR A 58 18.64 -2.69 -7.26
CA TYR A 58 17.39 -3.40 -7.01
C TYR A 58 17.49 -4.29 -5.76
N LYS A 59 16.87 -3.81 -4.66
CA LYS A 59 16.83 -4.45 -3.34
C LYS A 59 15.41 -4.33 -2.80
N PRO A 60 14.49 -5.16 -3.31
CA PRO A 60 13.08 -4.90 -3.17
C PRO A 60 12.59 -5.02 -1.73
N VAL A 61 11.50 -4.33 -1.44
CA VAL A 61 10.80 -4.38 -0.16
C VAL A 61 9.30 -4.53 -0.39
N CYS A 62 8.62 -5.22 0.51
CA CYS A 62 7.18 -5.34 0.52
C CYS A 62 6.58 -4.38 1.54
N ASP A 63 5.48 -3.70 1.18
CA ASP A 63 4.71 -2.88 2.12
C ASP A 63 3.49 -3.60 2.70
N SER A 64 2.81 -2.94 3.65
CA SER A 64 1.62 -3.45 4.32
C SER A 64 0.38 -3.54 3.43
N LEU A 65 0.44 -3.02 2.21
CA LEU A 65 -0.63 -3.07 1.21
C LEU A 65 -0.40 -4.18 0.17
N GLY A 66 0.66 -4.97 0.33
CA GLY A 66 0.99 -6.07 -0.58
C GLY A 66 1.67 -5.61 -1.87
N VAL A 67 2.29 -4.42 -1.87
CA VAL A 67 2.96 -3.90 -3.06
C VAL A 67 4.48 -3.92 -2.88
N THR A 68 5.15 -4.51 -3.88
CA THR A 68 6.61 -4.54 -3.99
C THR A 68 7.15 -3.20 -4.46
N HIS A 69 8.16 -2.68 -3.78
CA HIS A 69 8.93 -1.51 -4.22
C HIS A 69 10.34 -1.94 -4.61
N PRO A 70 10.95 -1.35 -5.66
CA PRO A 70 12.29 -1.71 -6.11
C PRO A 70 13.40 -1.51 -5.08
N SER A 71 13.23 -0.55 -4.15
CA SER A 71 14.16 -0.28 -3.06
C SER A 71 13.47 0.38 -1.86
N MET A 72 14.21 0.54 -0.75
CA MET A 72 13.70 1.25 0.42
C MET A 72 13.43 2.73 0.12
N CYS A 73 14.28 3.37 -0.68
CA CYS A 73 14.08 4.76 -1.11
C CYS A 73 12.73 4.96 -1.83
N GLU A 74 12.39 4.06 -2.76
CA GLU A 74 11.11 4.10 -3.47
C GLU A 74 9.92 3.86 -2.51
N PHE A 75 10.09 2.94 -1.56
CA PHE A 75 9.11 2.72 -0.50
C PHE A 75 8.86 3.98 0.33
N GLU A 76 9.90 4.65 0.80
CA GLU A 76 9.79 5.87 1.61
C GLU A 76 9.15 7.03 0.83
N SER A 77 9.52 7.18 -0.45
CA SER A 77 8.91 8.18 -1.34
C SER A 77 7.41 7.95 -1.49
N ARG A 78 7.00 6.70 -1.77
CA ARG A 78 5.58 6.37 -1.88
C ARG A 78 4.85 6.44 -0.54
N LYS A 79 5.51 6.06 0.57
CA LYS A 79 4.97 6.15 1.93
C LYS A 79 4.59 7.58 2.26
N CYS A 80 5.49 8.53 2.02
CA CYS A 80 5.21 9.93 2.30
C CYS A 80 3.95 10.42 1.57
N ARG A 81 3.81 10.10 0.27
CA ARG A 81 2.63 10.51 -0.51
C ARG A 81 1.36 9.84 0.01
N TYR A 82 1.42 8.53 0.28
CA TYR A 82 0.30 7.77 0.80
C TYR A 82 -0.18 8.34 2.14
N ASP A 83 0.74 8.55 3.09
CA ASP A 83 0.39 9.03 4.43
C ASP A 83 -0.21 10.44 4.40
N LYS A 84 0.24 11.30 3.48
CA LYS A 84 -0.34 12.65 3.29
C LYS A 84 -1.71 12.62 2.62
N MET A 85 -1.94 11.69 1.69
CA MET A 85 -3.24 11.53 1.02
C MET A 85 -4.27 10.81 1.88
N HIS A 86 -3.82 9.93 2.78
CA HIS A 86 -4.68 9.08 3.60
C HIS A 86 -4.51 9.39 5.09
N LYS A 87 -5.07 10.50 5.58
CA LYS A 87 -4.89 10.96 6.97
C LYS A 87 -5.21 9.93 8.07
N ASN A 88 -6.04 8.91 7.77
CA ASN A 88 -6.45 7.86 8.69
C ASN A 88 -5.77 6.49 8.43
N SER A 89 -4.81 6.43 7.50
CA SER A 89 -4.11 5.21 7.15
C SER A 89 -2.63 5.50 6.92
N THR A 90 -1.77 4.60 7.37
CA THR A 90 -0.33 4.77 7.20
C THR A 90 0.22 3.55 6.50
N MET A 91 0.97 3.77 5.42
CA MET A 91 1.65 2.69 4.72
C MET A 91 2.85 2.24 5.54
N GLN A 92 2.91 0.96 5.88
CA GLN A 92 3.98 0.41 6.71
C GLN A 92 4.90 -0.47 5.88
N PHE A 93 6.16 -0.53 6.30
CA PHE A 93 7.07 -1.54 5.80
C PHE A 93 6.61 -2.90 6.31
N ALA A 94 6.51 -3.91 5.43
CA ALA A 94 6.13 -5.26 5.84
C ALA A 94 7.34 -6.16 6.04
N TYR A 95 8.20 -6.30 5.03
CA TYR A 95 9.40 -7.14 5.08
C TYR A 95 10.34 -6.86 3.89
N LYS A 96 11.57 -7.37 3.97
CA LYS A 96 12.57 -7.30 2.90
C LYS A 96 12.29 -8.36 1.83
N GLY A 97 12.59 -8.04 0.58
CA GLY A 97 12.26 -8.85 -0.58
C GLY A 97 10.95 -8.43 -1.23
N GLU A 98 10.66 -9.03 -2.38
CA GLU A 98 9.38 -8.86 -3.06
C GLU A 98 8.23 -9.41 -2.21
N CYS A 99 7.04 -8.84 -2.37
CA CYS A 99 5.84 -9.41 -1.76
C CYS A 99 5.59 -10.83 -2.25
N CYS A 100 5.17 -11.70 -1.34
CA CYS A 100 4.67 -13.03 -1.68
C CYS A 100 3.50 -12.92 -2.66
N ASP A 101 3.48 -13.74 -3.71
CA ASP A 101 2.41 -13.74 -4.72
C ASP A 101 1.05 -13.94 -4.04
N GLN A 102 0.13 -13.01 -4.28
CA GLN A 102 -1.22 -13.03 -3.69
C GLN A 102 -2.28 -13.53 -4.68
N THR A 103 -1.87 -14.00 -5.85
CA THR A 103 -2.78 -14.52 -6.86
C THR A 103 -3.09 -16.00 -6.59
N CYS A 104 -4.24 -16.23 -5.95
CA CYS A 104 -4.72 -17.58 -5.66
C CYS A 104 -6.09 -17.83 -6.28
N GLU A 105 -6.30 -19.06 -6.74
CA GLU A 105 -7.62 -19.56 -7.10
C GLU A 105 -8.55 -19.50 -5.88
N THR A 106 -9.85 -19.34 -6.13
CA THR A 106 -10.85 -19.23 -5.06
C THR A 106 -11.45 -20.55 -4.62
N ASP A 107 -10.99 -21.67 -5.20
CA ASP A 107 -11.48 -23.00 -4.91
C ASP A 107 -11.24 -23.39 -3.45
N TRP A 108 -12.25 -23.99 -2.85
CA TRP A 108 -12.21 -24.43 -1.46
C TRP A 108 -11.62 -25.84 -1.34
N GLN A 109 -10.36 -25.91 -0.95
CA GLN A 109 -9.60 -27.15 -0.74
C GLN A 109 -8.76 -27.02 0.53
N PRO A 110 -9.40 -26.97 1.72
CA PRO A 110 -8.79 -26.40 2.91
C PRO A 110 -7.59 -27.21 3.41
N VAL A 111 -6.60 -26.47 3.90
CA VAL A 111 -5.41 -27.02 4.57
C VAL A 111 -5.21 -26.32 5.90
N CYS A 112 -4.48 -26.95 6.82
CA CYS A 112 -4.13 -26.36 8.10
C CYS A 112 -2.63 -26.32 8.33
N ASP A 113 -2.16 -25.39 9.16
CA ASP A 113 -0.78 -25.37 9.66
C ASP A 113 -0.64 -26.12 11.00
N GLN A 114 0.59 -26.22 11.51
CA GLN A 114 0.91 -26.85 12.79
C GLN A 114 0.30 -26.14 14.02
N HIS A 115 -0.22 -24.93 13.85
CA HIS A 115 -0.88 -24.14 14.89
C HIS A 115 -2.41 -24.24 14.83
N GLY A 116 -2.96 -25.00 13.87
CA GLY A 116 -4.39 -25.15 13.64
C GLY A 116 -5.05 -23.98 12.90
N ALA A 117 -4.26 -23.08 12.30
CA ALA A 117 -4.78 -22.07 11.39
C ALA A 117 -5.28 -22.75 10.11
N LEU A 118 -6.43 -22.33 9.61
CA LEU A 118 -7.10 -22.89 8.44
C LEU A 118 -6.94 -21.94 7.25
N TYR A 119 -6.56 -22.49 6.10
CA TYR A 119 -6.39 -21.77 4.84
C TYR A 119 -7.34 -22.34 3.81
N LYS A 120 -7.86 -21.49 2.91
CA LYS A 120 -8.85 -21.89 1.90
C LYS A 120 -8.33 -23.01 1.00
N ASN A 121 -7.08 -22.89 0.57
CA ASN A 121 -6.40 -23.86 -0.27
C ASN A 121 -4.89 -23.83 -0.06
N LYS A 122 -4.17 -24.70 -0.79
CA LYS A 122 -2.71 -24.79 -0.73
C LYS A 122 -2.01 -23.51 -1.19
N CYS A 123 -2.60 -22.75 -2.12
CA CYS A 123 -2.05 -21.47 -2.55
C CYS A 123 -2.08 -20.47 -1.38
N ASP A 124 -3.24 -20.26 -0.76
CA ASP A 124 -3.38 -19.37 0.40
C ASP A 124 -2.42 -19.76 1.55
N PHE A 125 -2.22 -21.06 1.79
CA PHE A 125 -1.23 -21.54 2.76
C PHE A 125 0.20 -21.18 2.34
N ALA A 126 0.56 -21.36 1.07
CA ALA A 126 1.89 -21.02 0.55
C ALA A 126 2.19 -19.52 0.67
N VAL A 127 1.22 -18.65 0.36
CA VAL A 127 1.36 -17.18 0.56
C VAL A 127 1.66 -16.88 2.03
N ARG A 128 0.89 -17.49 2.94
CA ARG A 128 1.02 -17.26 4.38
C ARG A 128 2.33 -17.81 4.94
N SER A 129 2.78 -18.95 4.44
CA SER A 129 4.09 -19.50 4.78
C SER A 129 5.22 -18.59 4.31
N CYS A 130 5.13 -18.06 3.08
CA CYS A 130 6.08 -17.09 2.56
C CYS A 130 6.11 -15.81 3.41
N GLU A 131 4.95 -15.26 3.76
CA GLU A 131 4.87 -14.05 4.59
C GLU A 131 5.46 -14.27 5.98
N ALA A 132 5.21 -15.44 6.60
CA ALA A 132 5.75 -15.80 7.90
C ALA A 132 7.29 -15.87 7.85
N ASP A 133 7.83 -16.57 6.86
CA ASP A 133 9.28 -16.67 6.66
C ASP A 133 9.92 -15.29 6.43
N ARG A 134 9.36 -14.48 5.54
CA ARG A 134 9.89 -13.15 5.21
C ARG A 134 9.84 -12.16 6.39
N ARG A 135 8.82 -12.25 7.24
CA ARG A 135 8.64 -11.32 8.37
C ARG A 135 9.54 -11.66 9.55
N ASN A 136 9.62 -12.93 9.92
CA ASN A 136 10.30 -13.34 11.15
C ASN A 136 10.97 -14.72 11.08
N GLY A 137 11.16 -15.27 9.89
CA GLY A 137 11.79 -16.59 9.68
C GLY A 137 10.94 -17.76 10.20
N ALA A 138 9.65 -17.55 10.41
CA ALA A 138 8.76 -18.62 10.86
C ALA A 138 8.44 -19.59 9.73
N ILE A 139 8.66 -20.88 9.99
CA ILE A 139 8.34 -21.95 9.06
C ILE A 139 6.95 -22.49 9.40
N LEU A 140 6.01 -22.36 8.46
CA LEU A 140 4.71 -23.01 8.56
C LEU A 140 4.77 -24.40 7.92
N LEU A 141 4.28 -25.40 8.65
CA LEU A 141 4.22 -26.79 8.24
C LEU A 141 2.76 -27.17 8.07
N GLN A 142 2.42 -27.75 6.93
CA GLN A 142 1.07 -28.28 6.73
C GLN A 142 0.82 -29.41 7.73
N ALA A 143 -0.32 -29.36 8.42
CA ALA A 143 -0.74 -30.35 9.41
C ALA A 143 -2.19 -30.79 9.17
N PRO A 144 -2.61 -31.95 9.72
CA PRO A 144 -4.00 -32.38 9.68
C PRO A 144 -4.92 -31.37 10.35
N CYS A 145 -5.99 -30.97 9.66
CA CYS A 145 -6.96 -30.05 10.22
C CYS A 145 -7.72 -30.66 11.41
N PRO A 146 -7.97 -29.90 12.50
CA PRO A 146 -8.85 -30.34 13.57
C PRO A 146 -10.24 -30.69 13.03
N ALA A 147 -10.72 -31.92 13.31
CA ALA A 147 -11.94 -32.46 12.71
C ALA A 147 -13.18 -31.57 12.91
N ARG A 148 -13.29 -30.87 14.05
CA ARG A 148 -14.39 -29.93 14.32
C ARG A 148 -14.32 -28.67 13.46
N GLN A 149 -13.12 -28.15 13.23
CA GLN A 149 -12.89 -26.91 12.47
C GLN A 149 -13.13 -27.13 10.97
N ALA A 150 -12.61 -28.25 10.42
CA ALA A 150 -12.84 -28.63 9.02
C ALA A 150 -14.34 -28.78 8.72
N ARG A 151 -15.10 -29.46 9.60
CA ARG A 151 -16.56 -29.64 9.44
C ARG A 151 -17.33 -28.33 9.50
N ARG A 152 -17.01 -27.45 10.45
CA ARG A 152 -17.65 -26.13 10.58
C ARG A 152 -17.38 -25.26 9.36
N SER A 153 -16.14 -25.27 8.88
CA SER A 153 -15.72 -24.42 7.77
C SER A 153 -16.34 -24.88 6.44
N LEU A 154 -16.39 -26.19 6.18
CA LEU A 154 -17.09 -26.75 5.01
C LEU A 154 -18.58 -26.40 5.00
N ARG A 155 -19.26 -26.50 6.15
CA ARG A 155 -20.68 -26.10 6.26
C ARG A 155 -20.88 -24.62 5.92
N ASN A 156 -20.01 -23.74 6.42
CA ASN A 156 -20.10 -22.32 6.12
C ASN A 156 -19.87 -22.03 4.64
N TYR A 157 -18.88 -22.66 4.01
CA TYR A 157 -18.59 -22.49 2.59
C TYR A 157 -19.79 -22.88 1.71
N LEU A 158 -20.39 -24.04 1.97
CA LEU A 158 -21.56 -24.52 1.21
C LEU A 158 -22.81 -23.65 1.40
N ASN A 159 -22.93 -22.93 2.50
CA ASN A 159 -24.06 -22.00 2.74
C ASN A 159 -23.89 -20.65 2.02
N HIS A 160 -22.73 -20.38 1.44
CA HIS A 160 -22.39 -19.13 0.73
C HIS A 160 -22.15 -19.34 -0.77
N LEU A 161 -22.42 -20.56 -1.29
CA LEU A 161 -22.57 -20.86 -2.71
C LEU A 161 -24.04 -20.70 -3.11
#